data_AF-A0A920WBU3-F1
#
_entry.id   AF-A0A920WBU3-F1
#
_cell.length_a   1.000
_cell.length_b   1.000
_cell.length_c   1.000
_cell.angle_alpha   90.00
_cell.angle_beta   90.00
_cell.angle_gamma   90.00
#
_symmetry.space_group_name_H-M   'P 1'
#
loop_
_entity.id
_entity.type
_entity.pdbx_description
1 polymer ?
#
loop_
_entity_poly.entity_id
_entity_poly.type
_entity_poly.pdbx_seq_one_letter_code
_entity_poly.pdbx_strand_id
1 'polypeptide(L)'
;MLVAGLAAALAGMISMATGAYLGSRAEQDVQRSEIAREARELEENPAEELAELVVIFQREGKTFAEAQAFAEDISQDKDLWLNTLVEKELGISTEETTNPIKDGLVMGASFKICCVDPDITLPVLQRYCGDFYFNNRSINGAIRTGHG
;
A
#
# COMPACT_ATOMS: atom_id res chain seq x y z
N MET A 1 -4.77 16.27 39.82
CA MET A 1 -4.03 15.19 39.10
C MET A 1 -4.89 14.49 38.05
N LEU A 2 -6.12 14.04 38.37
CA LEU A 2 -6.98 13.32 37.40
C LEU A 2 -7.31 14.10 36.12
N VAL A 3 -7.60 15.40 36.22
CA VAL A 3 -7.91 16.26 35.04
C VAL A 3 -6.72 16.40 34.10
N ALA A 4 -5.50 16.45 34.64
CA ALA A 4 -4.27 16.55 33.84
C ALA A 4 -3.97 15.24 33.08
N GLY A 5 -4.23 14.08 33.70
CA GLY A 5 -4.12 12.78 33.03
C GLY A 5 -5.13 12.62 31.90
N LEU A 6 -6.37 13.07 32.10
CA LEU A 6 -7.40 13.06 31.07
C LEU A 6 -7.04 13.97 29.89
N ALA A 7 -6.51 15.16 30.16
CA ALA A 7 -6.07 16.09 29.13
C ALA A 7 -4.89 15.54 28.31
N ALA A 8 -3.91 14.90 28.96
CA ALA A 8 -2.78 14.26 28.28
C ALA A 8 -3.22 13.08 27.40
N ALA A 9 -4.15 12.24 27.87
CA ALA A 9 -4.70 11.14 27.08
C ALA A 9 -5.48 11.61 25.85
N LEU A 10 -6.27 12.68 25.98
CA LEU A 10 -6.98 13.28 24.85
C LEU A 10 -6.01 13.89 23.83
N ALA A 11 -4.97 14.60 24.28
CA ALA A 11 -3.95 15.14 23.40
C ALA A 11 -3.19 14.05 22.63
N GLY A 12 -2.86 12.93 23.28
CA GLY A 12 -2.23 11.77 22.64
C GLY A 12 -3.11 11.10 21.59
N MET A 13 -4.40 10.89 21.91
CA MET A 13 -5.38 10.33 20.98
C MET A 13 -5.55 11.19 19.72
N ILE A 14 -5.68 12.51 19.88
CA ILE A 14 -5.83 13.44 18.76
C ILE A 14 -4.57 13.44 17.89
N SER A 15 -3.38 13.44 18.51
CA SER A 15 -2.11 13.39 17.78
C SER A 15 -1.98 12.12 16.95
N MET A 16 -2.30 10.95 17.52
CA MET A 16 -2.27 9.68 16.80
C MET A 16 -3.32 9.57 15.70
N ALA A 17 -4.57 9.99 15.97
CA ALA A 17 -5.62 10.00 14.96
C ALA A 17 -5.27 10.92 13.79
N THR A 18 -4.70 12.09 14.08
CA THR A 18 -4.24 13.04 13.06
C THR A 18 -3.06 12.48 12.27
N GLY A 19 -2.08 11.86 12.95
CA GLY A 19 -0.94 11.23 12.30
C GLY A 19 -1.34 10.08 11.38
N ALA A 20 -2.25 9.22 11.83
CA ALA A 20 -2.81 8.12 11.04
C ALA A 20 -3.55 8.61 9.79
N TYR A 21 -4.40 9.63 9.97
CA TYR A 21 -5.16 10.23 8.87
C TYR A 21 -4.24 10.89 7.84
N LEU A 22 -3.27 11.70 8.29
CA LEU A 22 -2.32 12.35 7.40
C LEU A 22 -1.40 11.35 6.69
N GLY A 23 -0.98 10.29 7.39
CA GLY A 23 -0.19 9.20 6.80
C GLY A 23 -0.95 8.47 5.70
N SER A 24 -2.15 7.96 6.01
CA SER A 24 -3.00 7.25 5.05
C SER A 24 -3.37 8.15 3.85
N ARG A 25 -3.63 9.45 4.09
CA ARG A 25 -3.87 10.40 2.99
C ARG A 25 -2.63 10.63 2.13
N ALA A 26 -1.45 10.78 2.74
CA ALA A 26 -0.21 10.97 1.99
C ALA A 26 0.11 9.75 1.13
N GLU A 27 -0.11 8.53 1.64
CA GLU A 27 0.02 7.28 0.88
C GLU A 27 -0.94 7.24 -0.31
N GLN A 28 -2.21 7.63 -0.12
CA GLN A 28 -3.18 7.72 -1.21
C GLN A 28 -2.78 8.75 -2.27
N ASP A 29 -2.26 9.90 -1.86
CA ASP A 29 -1.79 10.94 -2.78
C ASP A 29 -0.58 10.46 -3.59
N VAL A 30 0.36 9.73 -2.97
CA VAL A 30 1.49 9.09 -3.65
C VAL A 30 0.99 8.05 -4.65
N GLN A 31 0.13 7.11 -4.23
CA GLN A 31 -0.43 6.08 -5.12
C GLN A 31 -1.12 6.70 -6.36
N ARG A 32 -1.94 7.73 -6.16
CA ARG A 32 -2.59 8.44 -7.28
C ARG A 32 -1.58 9.08 -8.22
N SER A 33 -0.48 9.63 -7.68
CA SER A 33 0.55 10.26 -8.49
C SER A 33 1.33 9.26 -9.33
N GLU A 34 1.58 8.06 -8.79
CA GLU A 34 2.23 6.95 -9.48
C GLU A 34 1.33 6.40 -10.60
N ILE A 35 0.04 6.13 -10.31
CA ILE A 35 -0.93 5.70 -11.33
C ILE A 35 -1.04 6.73 -12.46
N ALA A 36 -1.03 8.02 -12.13
CA ALA A 36 -1.07 9.07 -13.13
C ALA A 36 0.23 9.17 -13.94
N ARG A 37 1.38 8.77 -13.39
CA ARG A 37 2.65 8.68 -14.12
C ARG A 37 2.60 7.51 -15.10
N GLU A 38 2.21 6.34 -14.62
CA GLU A 38 2.04 5.12 -15.40
C GLU A 38 1.12 5.34 -16.61
N ALA A 39 -0.03 5.99 -16.39
CA ALA A 39 -0.97 6.31 -17.45
C ALA A 39 -0.37 7.23 -18.53
N ARG A 40 0.58 8.10 -18.17
CA ARG A 40 1.30 8.93 -19.15
C ARG A 40 2.38 8.13 -19.88
N GLU A 41 3.12 7.30 -19.17
CA GLU A 41 4.16 6.43 -19.75
C GLU A 41 3.54 5.46 -20.77
N LEU A 42 2.35 4.93 -20.47
CA LEU A 42 1.53 4.14 -21.40
C LEU A 42 1.12 4.87 -22.68
N GLU A 43 0.90 6.19 -22.61
CA GLU A 43 0.57 7.02 -23.78
C GLU A 43 1.81 7.46 -24.56
N GLU A 44 2.89 7.76 -23.86
CA GLU A 44 4.15 8.28 -24.43
C GLU A 44 4.99 7.16 -25.06
N ASN A 45 5.08 5.99 -24.42
CA ASN A 45 5.89 4.87 -24.89
C ASN A 45 5.21 3.50 -24.75
N PRO A 46 4.11 3.23 -25.48
CA PRO A 46 3.39 1.96 -25.40
C PRO A 46 4.24 0.73 -25.78
N ALA A 47 5.31 0.92 -26.57
CA ALA A 47 6.19 -0.19 -26.95
C ALA A 47 7.10 -0.65 -25.80
N GLU A 48 7.53 0.28 -24.95
CA GLU A 48 8.31 -0.02 -23.74
C GLU A 48 7.43 -0.69 -22.70
N GLU A 49 6.23 -0.15 -22.44
CA GLU A 49 5.25 -0.74 -21.51
C GLU A 49 4.81 -2.16 -21.88
N LEU A 50 4.73 -2.44 -23.19
CA LEU A 50 4.38 -3.79 -23.65
C LEU A 50 5.53 -4.76 -23.31
N ALA A 51 6.78 -4.33 -23.47
CA ALA A 51 7.94 -5.13 -23.13
C ALA A 51 8.04 -5.37 -21.63
N GLU A 52 7.70 -4.37 -20.82
CA GLU A 52 7.60 -4.48 -19.35
C GLU A 52 6.58 -5.56 -18.96
N LEU A 53 5.38 -5.51 -19.55
CA LEU A 53 4.32 -6.50 -19.31
C LEU A 53 4.75 -7.94 -19.68
N VAL A 54 5.50 -8.10 -20.77
CA VAL A 54 6.10 -9.40 -21.13
C VAL A 54 7.08 -9.86 -20.05
N VAL A 55 7.95 -8.98 -19.57
CA VAL A 55 8.92 -9.30 -18.51
C VAL A 55 8.21 -9.70 -17.21
N ILE A 56 7.11 -9.04 -16.86
CA ILE A 56 6.27 -9.39 -15.71
C ILE A 56 5.75 -10.83 -15.84
N PHE A 57 5.13 -11.19 -16.98
CA PHE A 57 4.63 -12.55 -17.18
C PHE A 57 5.73 -13.61 -17.24
N GLN A 58 6.91 -13.26 -17.75
CA GLN A 58 8.07 -14.15 -17.70
C GLN A 58 8.53 -14.41 -16.26
N ARG A 59 8.52 -13.39 -15.40
CA ARG A 59 8.82 -13.55 -13.96
C ARG A 59 7.79 -14.43 -13.25
N GLU A 60 6.55 -14.44 -13.71
CA GLU A 60 5.50 -15.36 -13.23
C GLU A 60 5.66 -16.80 -13.74
N GLY A 61 6.66 -17.07 -14.60
CA GLY A 61 6.98 -18.40 -15.10
C GLY A 61 6.36 -18.74 -16.46
N LYS A 62 5.81 -17.75 -17.18
CA LYS A 62 5.38 -17.94 -18.58
C LYS A 62 6.57 -18.01 -19.51
N THR A 63 6.46 -18.79 -20.58
CA THR A 63 7.45 -18.75 -21.67
C THR A 63 7.37 -17.40 -22.39
N PHE A 64 8.45 -16.97 -23.06
CA PHE A 64 8.45 -15.71 -23.82
C PHE A 64 7.29 -15.61 -24.83
N ALA A 65 7.03 -16.70 -25.55
CA ALA A 65 5.95 -16.75 -26.55
C ALA A 65 4.55 -16.60 -25.91
N GLU A 66 4.33 -17.22 -24.75
CA GLU A 66 3.07 -17.06 -24.00
C GLU A 66 2.95 -15.66 -23.41
N ALA A 67 4.01 -15.15 -22.78
CA ALA A 67 4.05 -13.82 -22.19
C ALA A 67 3.79 -12.72 -23.23
N GLN A 68 4.38 -12.84 -24.42
CA GLN A 68 4.14 -11.93 -25.53
C GLN A 68 2.68 -11.99 -26.01
N ALA A 69 2.13 -13.20 -26.20
CA ALA A 69 0.73 -13.34 -26.60
C ALA A 69 -0.24 -12.75 -25.57
N PHE A 70 0.01 -12.95 -24.27
CA PHE A 70 -0.79 -12.35 -23.20
C PHE A 70 -0.66 -10.83 -23.15
N ALA A 71 0.55 -10.29 -23.29
CA ALA A 71 0.77 -8.86 -23.31
C ALA A 71 0.07 -8.19 -24.50
N GLU A 72 0.15 -8.80 -25.69
CA GLU A 72 -0.54 -8.31 -26.89
C GLU A 72 -2.07 -8.34 -26.73
N ASP A 73 -2.62 -9.41 -26.15
CA ASP A 73 -4.07 -9.54 -25.89
C ASP A 73 -4.56 -8.48 -24.89
N ILE A 74 -3.84 -8.30 -23.78
CA ILE A 74 -4.17 -7.30 -22.75
C ILE A 74 -4.04 -5.88 -23.28
N SER A 75 -3.03 -5.61 -24.14
CA SER A 75 -2.80 -4.28 -24.71
C SER A 75 -3.92 -3.78 -25.64
N GLN A 76 -4.85 -4.65 -26.05
CA GLN A 76 -6.01 -4.24 -26.83
C GLN A 76 -6.99 -3.38 -26.04
N ASP A 77 -7.03 -3.55 -24.71
CA ASP A 77 -7.84 -2.75 -23.82
C ASP A 77 -6.91 -1.90 -22.94
N LYS A 78 -6.86 -0.60 -23.21
CA LYS A 78 -6.00 0.35 -22.47
C LYS A 78 -6.31 0.39 -20.98
N ASP A 79 -7.58 0.24 -20.60
CA ASP A 79 -7.96 0.26 -19.19
C ASP A 79 -7.51 -1.04 -18.52
N LEU A 80 -7.66 -2.18 -19.19
CA LEU A 80 -7.15 -3.46 -18.69
C LEU A 80 -5.62 -3.49 -18.60
N TRP A 81 -4.93 -2.92 -19.58
CA TRP A 81 -3.48 -2.84 -19.62
C TRP A 81 -2.93 -1.99 -18.47
N LEU A 82 -3.45 -0.77 -18.29
CA LEU A 82 -3.06 0.10 -17.18
C LEU A 82 -3.36 -0.55 -15.83
N ASN A 83 -4.55 -1.15 -15.65
CA ASN A 83 -4.88 -1.82 -14.40
C ASN A 83 -3.93 -3.00 -14.11
N THR A 84 -3.53 -3.75 -15.15
CA THR A 84 -2.59 -4.86 -15.00
C THR A 84 -1.21 -4.36 -14.59
N LEU A 85 -0.70 -3.29 -15.19
CA LEU A 85 0.58 -2.68 -14.80
C LEU A 85 0.53 -2.15 -13.37
N VAL A 86 -0.52 -1.38 -13.03
CA VAL A 86 -0.73 -0.84 -11.68
C VAL A 86 -0.82 -1.96 -10.62
N GLU A 87 -1.50 -3.06 -10.92
CA GLU A 87 -1.61 -4.19 -9.99
C GLU A 87 -0.29 -4.97 -9.88
N LYS A 88 0.35 -5.27 -11.01
CA LYS A 88 1.52 -6.17 -11.05
C LYS A 88 2.84 -5.47 -10.69
N GLU A 89 2.98 -4.20 -11.02
CA GLU A 89 4.17 -3.42 -10.76
C GLU A 89 4.06 -2.61 -9.46
N LEU A 90 2.99 -1.83 -9.30
CA LEU A 90 2.82 -0.98 -8.12
C LEU A 90 2.23 -1.74 -6.93
N GLY A 91 1.65 -2.93 -7.15
CA GLY A 91 0.97 -3.70 -6.10
C GLY A 91 -0.29 -2.99 -5.59
N ILE A 92 -0.84 -2.05 -6.36
CA ILE A 92 -2.03 -1.28 -5.97
C ILE A 92 -3.25 -1.99 -6.53
N SER A 93 -3.96 -2.73 -5.67
CA SER A 93 -5.26 -3.28 -6.01
C SER A 93 -6.29 -2.15 -6.03
N THR A 94 -6.91 -1.89 -7.18
CA THR A 94 -8.00 -0.90 -7.32
C THR A 94 -9.24 -1.26 -6.49
N GLU A 95 -9.36 -2.50 -6.01
CA GLU A 95 -10.43 -2.98 -5.12
C GLU A 95 -10.17 -2.72 -3.61
N GLU A 96 -8.92 -2.61 -3.15
CA GLU A 96 -8.59 -2.36 -1.73
C GLU A 96 -8.35 -0.87 -1.46
N THR A 97 -9.43 -0.07 -1.49
CA THR A 97 -9.34 1.32 -1.02
C THR A 97 -9.39 1.35 0.51
N THR A 98 -8.22 1.43 1.15
CA THR A 98 -8.09 1.76 2.58
C THR A 98 -8.80 3.08 2.88
N ASN A 99 -9.65 3.11 3.93
CA ASN A 99 -10.43 4.29 4.26
C ASN A 99 -9.75 5.08 5.39
N PRO A 100 -9.15 6.26 5.11
CA PRO A 100 -8.35 7.01 6.09
C PRO A 100 -9.15 7.47 7.31
N ILE A 101 -10.47 7.63 7.18
CA ILE A 101 -11.36 7.93 8.31
C ILE A 101 -11.49 6.72 9.24
N LYS A 102 -11.56 5.50 8.68
CA LYS A 102 -11.64 4.27 9.47
C LYS A 102 -10.32 4.01 10.22
N ASP A 103 -9.18 4.21 9.58
CA ASP A 103 -7.86 4.00 10.20
C ASP A 103 -7.63 4.95 11.38
N GLY A 104 -7.95 6.24 11.19
CA GLY A 104 -7.87 7.23 12.25
C GLY A 104 -8.80 6.92 13.43
N LEU A 105 -10.00 6.42 13.15
CA LEU A 105 -10.97 6.02 14.18
C LEU A 105 -10.50 4.79 14.97
N VAL A 106 -9.95 3.77 14.29
CA VAL A 106 -9.45 2.55 14.95
C VAL A 106 -8.21 2.86 15.80
N MET A 107 -7.27 3.69 15.32
CA MET A 107 -6.11 4.10 16.14
C MET A 107 -6.53 4.94 17.36
N GLY A 108 -7.47 5.86 17.20
CA GLY A 108 -8.01 6.65 18.31
C GLY A 108 -8.75 5.80 19.36
N ALA A 109 -9.54 4.83 18.92
CA ALA A 109 -10.25 3.89 19.80
C ALA A 109 -9.26 2.97 20.54
N SER A 110 -8.25 2.45 19.86
CA SER A 110 -7.21 1.58 20.44
C SER A 110 -6.41 2.32 21.51
N PHE A 111 -6.06 3.60 21.30
CA PHE A 111 -5.38 4.40 22.31
C PHE A 111 -6.24 4.62 23.57
N LYS A 112 -7.55 4.83 23.40
CA LYS A 112 -8.49 4.97 24.53
C LYS A 112 -8.51 3.70 25.40
N ILE A 113 -8.47 2.53 24.79
CA ILE A 113 -8.45 1.22 25.48
C ILE A 113 -7.10 1.00 26.17
N CYS A 114 -6.00 1.37 25.50
CA CYS A 114 -4.62 1.23 26.02
C CYS A 114 -4.37 2.07 27.28
N CYS A 115 -5.02 3.25 27.42
CA CYS A 115 -4.91 4.07 28.62
C CYS A 115 -5.69 3.54 29.83
N VAL A 116 -6.58 2.56 29.65
CA VAL A 116 -7.41 2.01 30.74
C VAL A 116 -6.78 0.75 31.36
N ASP A 117 -6.03 -0.05 30.59
CA ASP A 117 -5.37 -1.28 31.08
C ASP A 117 -3.95 -1.46 30.52
N PRO A 118 -2.89 -1.36 31.35
CA PRO A 118 -1.50 -1.49 30.88
C PRO A 118 -1.11 -2.90 30.40
N ASP A 119 -1.82 -3.95 30.81
CA ASP A 119 -1.51 -5.35 30.45
C ASP A 119 -1.86 -5.72 28.98
N ILE A 120 -2.72 -4.94 28.30
CA ILE A 120 -3.14 -5.18 26.89
C ILE A 120 -2.22 -4.49 25.87
N THR A 121 -1.36 -3.59 26.33
CA THR A 121 -0.47 -2.76 25.49
C THR A 121 0.45 -3.60 24.60
N LEU A 122 1.02 -4.68 25.13
CA LEU A 122 2.03 -5.49 24.44
C LEU A 122 1.50 -6.27 23.22
N PRO A 123 0.37 -7.01 23.29
CA PRO A 123 -0.14 -7.74 22.13
C PRO A 123 -0.69 -6.85 21.02
N VAL A 124 -1.30 -5.70 21.34
CA VAL A 124 -1.87 -4.77 20.34
C VAL A 124 -0.77 -4.00 19.59
N LEU A 125 0.24 -3.51 20.30
CA LEU A 125 1.38 -2.83 19.67
C LEU A 125 2.15 -3.79 18.76
N GLN A 126 2.24 -5.08 19.14
CA GLN A 126 2.91 -6.10 18.35
C GLN A 126 2.11 -6.56 17.12
N ARG A 127 0.77 -6.45 17.14
CA ARG A 127 -0.08 -6.65 15.95
C ARG A 127 0.08 -5.47 14.97
N TYR A 128 0.03 -4.23 15.47
CA TYR A 128 0.16 -3.02 14.63
C TYR A 128 1.57 -2.80 14.09
N CYS A 129 2.61 -2.90 14.92
CA CYS A 129 3.99 -2.93 14.42
C CYS A 129 4.25 -4.18 13.58
N GLY A 130 3.62 -5.31 13.90
CA GLY A 130 3.71 -6.54 13.10
C GLY A 130 3.25 -6.29 11.66
N ASP A 131 2.04 -5.78 11.48
CA ASP A 131 1.47 -5.53 10.15
C ASP A 131 2.24 -4.42 9.41
N PHE A 132 2.70 -3.36 10.09
CA PHE A 132 3.53 -2.31 9.47
C PHE A 132 4.95 -2.79 9.10
N TYR A 133 5.61 -3.60 9.95
CA TYR A 133 6.96 -4.12 9.69
C TYR A 133 6.95 -5.30 8.72
N PHE A 134 5.87 -6.10 8.67
CA PHE A 134 5.71 -7.18 7.68
C PHE A 134 5.35 -6.61 6.31
N ASN A 135 4.48 -5.59 6.25
CA ASN A 135 4.17 -4.89 5.00
C ASN A 135 5.42 -4.17 4.44
N ASN A 136 6.20 -3.50 5.31
CA ASN A 136 7.46 -2.85 4.90
C ASN A 136 8.61 -3.85 4.58
N ARG A 137 8.59 -5.07 5.14
CA ARG A 137 9.53 -6.14 4.76
C ARG A 137 9.09 -6.85 3.48
N SER A 138 7.80 -6.92 3.16
CA SER A 138 7.35 -7.44 1.86
C SER A 138 7.90 -6.57 0.72
N ILE A 139 7.80 -5.25 0.85
CA ILE A 139 8.37 -4.29 -0.12
C ILE A 139 9.91 -4.25 -0.12
N ASN A 140 10.59 -4.43 1.02
CA ASN A 140 12.06 -4.47 1.06
C ASN A 140 12.69 -5.85 0.78
N GLY A 141 11.91 -6.94 0.92
CA GLY A 141 12.34 -8.32 0.71
C GLY A 141 12.37 -8.74 -0.75
N ALA A 142 11.52 -8.12 -1.59
CA ALA A 142 11.54 -8.28 -3.04
C ALA A 142 12.81 -7.67 -3.69
N ILE A 143 13.45 -6.69 -3.05
CA ILE A 143 14.63 -5.99 -3.60
C ILE A 143 15.95 -6.70 -3.25
N ARG A 144 15.96 -7.71 -2.35
CA ARG A 144 17.20 -8.40 -1.91
C ARG A 144 17.29 -9.90 -2.19
N THR A 145 16.41 -10.48 -3.01
CA THR A 145 16.50 -11.90 -3.43
C THR A 145 16.90 -12.11 -4.90
N GLY A 146 17.22 -11.04 -5.64
CA GLY A 146 17.72 -11.08 -7.02
C GLY A 146 19.23 -10.89 -7.19
N HIS A 147 20.05 -11.18 -6.17
CA HIS A 147 21.49 -11.27 -6.36
C HIS A 147 22.09 -12.45 -5.57
N GLY A 148 22.47 -13.48 -6.32
CA GLY A 148 23.05 -14.73 -5.86
C GLY A 148 22.94 -15.79 -6.95
#